data_AF-A0A0G3GZW0-F1
#
_entry.id   AF-A0A0G3GZW0-F1
#
_cell.length_a   1.000
_cell.length_b   1.000
_cell.length_c   1.000
_cell.angle_alpha   90.00
_cell.angle_beta   90.00
_cell.angle_gamma   90.00
#
_symmetry.space_group_name_H-M   'P 1'
#
loop_
_entity.id
_entity.type
_entity.pdbx_description
1 polymer ?
#
loop_
_entity_poly.entity_id
_entity_poly.type
_entity_poly.pdbx_seq_one_letter_code
_entity_poly.pdbx_strand_id
1 'polypeptide(L)'
;MVDYSDSATIGSHDGVFSSPRRLHRVVAFIEMGTWTFLIVGMVLKYSGVTEAVVPIAGSIHGFGFLCFVFVTIGIWINDRWDAPWGIAGLAVSAIPWAALPFTIVLDRRGMLSDSWRFRRGDSPRSVSEKILAIVVRNPVVSCVVLAVIVAVVFSILLYLGPPVDVEGVLTS
;
A
#
# COMPACT_ATOMS: atom_id res chain seq x y z
N MET A 1 32.13 -26.78 24.06
CA MET A 1 31.86 -27.15 22.66
C MET A 1 30.52 -26.53 22.30
N VAL A 2 30.56 -25.30 21.78
CA VAL A 2 29.38 -24.56 21.35
C VAL A 2 28.93 -25.20 20.04
N ASP A 3 27.70 -25.68 19.99
CA ASP A 3 27.13 -26.25 18.77
C ASP A 3 26.92 -25.13 17.75
N TYR A 4 27.78 -25.10 16.73
CA TYR A 4 27.72 -24.19 15.59
C TYR A 4 27.07 -24.91 14.38
N SER A 5 26.08 -25.77 14.61
CA SER A 5 25.27 -26.36 13.55
C SER A 5 23.89 -25.70 13.37
N ASP A 6 23.47 -24.85 14.31
CA ASP A 6 22.23 -24.05 14.19
C ASP A 6 22.38 -22.79 13.31
N SER A 7 23.59 -22.48 12.85
CA SER A 7 23.87 -21.36 11.96
C SER A 7 23.62 -21.66 10.47
N ALA A 8 23.14 -22.86 10.12
CA ALA A 8 23.09 -23.33 8.73
C ALA A 8 21.70 -23.69 8.16
N THR A 9 20.61 -23.64 8.92
CA THR A 9 19.27 -23.97 8.38
C THR A 9 18.18 -23.15 9.04
N ILE A 10 17.85 -21.99 8.47
CA ILE A 10 16.52 -21.43 8.12
C ILE A 10 16.77 -19.94 7.84
N GLY A 11 17.55 -19.64 6.80
CA GLY A 11 17.19 -18.51 5.94
C GLY A 11 15.98 -18.99 5.17
N SER A 12 14.80 -19.02 5.80
CA SER A 12 13.58 -19.35 5.07
C SER A 12 13.47 -18.36 3.93
N HIS A 13 12.76 -18.75 2.87
CA HIS A 13 12.28 -17.78 1.92
C HIS A 13 11.22 -16.89 2.61
N ASP A 14 11.58 -16.10 3.62
CA ASP A 14 10.73 -15.04 4.18
C ASP A 14 10.73 -13.87 3.22
N GLY A 15 10.08 -14.10 2.06
CA GLY A 15 9.77 -13.09 1.08
C GLY A 15 9.03 -11.92 1.72
N VAL A 16 9.04 -10.77 1.06
CA VAL A 16 8.43 -9.50 1.53
C VAL A 16 7.02 -9.70 2.13
N PHE A 17 6.27 -10.67 1.62
CA PHE A 17 4.90 -10.98 2.05
C PHE A 17 4.76 -11.76 3.37
N SER A 18 5.84 -12.32 3.93
CA SER A 18 5.79 -13.07 5.20
C SER A 18 5.71 -12.16 6.43
N SER A 19 6.08 -10.89 6.27
CA SER A 19 6.21 -9.91 7.34
C SER A 19 5.44 -8.62 7.02
N PRO A 20 4.41 -8.26 7.80
CA PRO A 20 3.70 -6.99 7.69
C PRO A 20 4.64 -5.78 7.63
N ARG A 21 5.66 -5.78 8.49
CA ARG A 21 6.70 -4.75 8.55
C ARG A 21 7.46 -4.57 7.23
N ARG A 22 7.91 -5.67 6.63
CA ARG A 22 8.65 -5.64 5.35
C ARG A 22 7.75 -5.19 4.21
N LEU A 23 6.52 -5.71 4.17
CA LEU A 23 5.53 -5.34 3.16
C LEU A 23 5.22 -3.84 3.21
N HIS A 24 4.88 -3.30 4.38
CA HIS A 24 4.59 -1.87 4.54
C HIS A 24 5.76 -0.99 4.11
N ARG A 25 7.00 -1.38 4.45
CA ARG A 25 8.21 -0.65 4.04
C ARG A 25 8.46 -0.66 2.53
N VAL A 26 8.28 -1.80 1.87
CA VAL A 26 8.45 -1.92 0.41
C VAL A 26 7.40 -1.06 -0.31
N VAL A 27 6.15 -1.16 0.12
CA VAL A 27 5.06 -0.38 -0.48
C VAL A 27 5.26 1.12 -0.26
N ALA A 28 5.66 1.54 0.95
CA ALA A 28 6.00 2.95 1.22
C ALA A 28 7.15 3.47 0.35
N PHE A 29 8.15 2.63 0.06
CA PHE A 29 9.26 2.99 -0.81
C PHE A 29 8.83 3.10 -2.28
N ILE A 30 7.98 2.17 -2.75
CA ILE A 30 7.37 2.24 -4.09
C ILE A 30 6.59 3.55 -4.23
N GLU A 31 5.74 3.88 -3.27
CA GLU A 31 4.96 5.11 -3.27
C GLU A 31 5.81 6.37 -3.32
N MET A 32 6.92 6.38 -2.56
CA MET A 32 7.89 7.47 -2.61
C MET A 32 8.49 7.65 -4.01
N GLY A 33 8.80 6.54 -4.68
CA GLY A 33 9.28 6.53 -6.05
C GLY A 33 8.23 7.02 -7.05
N THR A 34 6.98 6.56 -6.92
CA THR A 34 5.90 6.98 -7.83
C THR A 34 5.51 8.44 -7.65
N TRP A 35 5.51 8.97 -6.41
CA TRP A 35 5.38 10.40 -6.14
C TRP A 35 6.48 11.21 -6.83
N THR A 36 7.73 10.76 -6.72
CA THR A 36 8.87 11.42 -7.36
C THR A 36 8.72 11.44 -8.88
N PHE A 37 8.31 10.32 -9.48
CA PHE A 37 8.07 10.23 -10.92
C PHE A 37 6.93 11.14 -11.39
N LEU A 38 5.83 11.22 -10.61
CA LEU A 38 4.72 12.13 -10.88
C LEU A 38 5.14 13.59 -10.81
N ILE A 39 5.90 13.99 -9.78
CA ILE A 39 6.41 15.35 -9.65
C ILE A 39 7.33 15.71 -10.81
N VAL A 40 8.23 14.80 -11.22
CA VAL A 40 9.06 15.01 -12.41
C VAL A 40 8.19 15.21 -13.65
N GLY A 41 7.15 14.39 -13.85
CA GLY A 41 6.20 14.56 -14.95
C GLY A 41 5.50 15.93 -14.92
N MET A 42 5.09 16.39 -13.74
CA MET A 42 4.47 17.70 -13.57
C MET A 42 5.45 18.83 -13.86
N VAL A 43 6.70 18.74 -13.40
CA VAL A 43 7.75 19.71 -13.71
C VAL A 43 8.01 19.78 -15.22
N LEU A 44 8.09 18.64 -15.92
CA LEU A 44 8.25 18.59 -17.38
C LEU A 44 7.06 19.22 -18.13
N LYS A 45 5.83 18.98 -17.65
CA LYS A 45 4.61 19.60 -18.19
C LYS A 45 4.64 21.11 -18.02
N TYR A 46 4.83 21.59 -16.80
CA TYR A 46 4.76 23.02 -16.48
C TYR A 46 5.99 23.83 -16.91
N SER A 47 7.11 23.17 -17.26
CA SER A 47 8.26 23.79 -17.93
C SER A 47 8.13 23.86 -19.46
N GLY A 48 7.07 23.27 -20.03
CA GLY A 48 6.83 23.26 -21.48
C GLY A 48 7.65 22.22 -22.26
N VAL A 49 8.34 21.30 -21.57
CA VAL A 49 9.16 20.26 -22.23
C VAL A 49 8.27 19.17 -22.85
N THR A 50 7.34 18.61 -22.08
CA THR A 50 6.40 17.59 -22.58
C THR A 50 5.25 17.34 -21.60
N GLU A 51 4.06 17.08 -22.12
CA GLU A 51 2.90 16.67 -21.30
C GLU A 51 2.71 15.15 -21.26
N ALA A 52 3.40 14.40 -22.13
CA ALA A 52 3.18 12.97 -22.33
C ALA A 52 3.54 12.10 -21.10
N VAL A 53 4.37 12.63 -20.20
CA VAL A 53 4.82 11.92 -18.99
C VAL A 53 3.73 11.88 -17.91
N VAL A 54 2.91 12.93 -17.79
CA VAL A 54 1.93 13.07 -16.71
C VAL A 54 0.88 11.95 -16.68
N PRO A 55 0.26 11.53 -17.80
CA PRO A 55 -0.69 10.42 -17.79
C PRO A 55 -0.07 9.10 -17.33
N ILE A 56 1.17 8.81 -17.75
CA ILE A 56 1.89 7.59 -17.39
C ILE A 56 2.27 7.64 -15.91
N ALA A 57 2.88 8.74 -15.47
CA ALA A 57 3.31 8.91 -14.09
C ALA A 57 2.12 8.94 -13.12
N GLY A 58 1.04 9.62 -13.50
CA GLY A 58 -0.21 9.66 -12.75
C GLY A 58 -0.85 8.28 -12.61
N SER A 59 -0.84 7.47 -13.68
CA SER A 59 -1.40 6.11 -13.64
C SER A 59 -0.58 5.18 -12.74
N ILE A 60 0.75 5.21 -12.86
CA ILE A 60 1.67 4.43 -12.02
C ILE A 60 1.52 4.85 -10.55
N HIS A 61 1.43 6.15 -10.28
CA HIS A 61 1.24 6.68 -8.94
C HIS A 61 -0.11 6.29 -8.35
N GLY A 62 -1.21 6.49 -9.08
CA GLY A 62 -2.55 6.12 -8.63
C GLY A 62 -2.68 4.63 -8.29
N PHE A 63 -2.07 3.75 -9.09
CA PHE A 63 -2.02 2.32 -8.79
C PHE A 63 -1.24 2.03 -7.49
N GLY A 64 -0.04 2.63 -7.33
CA GLY A 64 0.77 2.47 -6.12
C GLY A 64 0.07 2.96 -4.85
N PHE A 65 -0.55 4.13 -4.92
CA PHE A 65 -1.35 4.74 -3.85
C PHE A 65 -2.47 3.80 -3.37
N LEU A 66 -3.24 3.22 -4.30
CA LEU A 66 -4.30 2.28 -3.95
C LEU A 66 -3.73 1.02 -3.28
N CYS A 67 -2.63 0.46 -3.81
CA CYS A 67 -1.95 -0.67 -3.18
C CYS A 67 -1.54 -0.36 -1.73
N PHE A 68 -1.00 0.84 -1.46
CA PHE A 68 -0.63 1.25 -0.10
C PHE A 68 -1.82 1.38 0.82
N VAL A 69 -2.90 2.01 0.38
CA VAL A 69 -4.14 2.12 1.17
C VAL A 69 -4.63 0.73 1.61
N PHE A 70 -4.73 -0.21 0.68
CA PHE A 70 -5.20 -1.56 0.99
C PHE A 70 -4.26 -2.33 1.93
N VAL A 71 -2.94 -2.26 1.69
CA VAL A 71 -1.94 -2.90 2.57
C VAL A 71 -2.00 -2.31 3.98
N THR A 72 -2.12 -0.98 4.08
CA THR A 72 -2.23 -0.26 5.37
C THR A 72 -3.48 -0.69 6.13
N ILE A 73 -4.63 -0.81 5.45
CA ILE A 73 -5.87 -1.33 6.06
C ILE A 73 -5.68 -2.78 6.54
N GLY A 74 -5.06 -3.63 5.72
CA GLY A 74 -4.78 -5.02 6.09
C GLY A 74 -3.91 -5.14 7.36
N ILE A 75 -2.89 -4.29 7.46
CA ILE A 75 -2.00 -4.24 8.63
C ILE A 75 -2.73 -3.64 9.84
N TRP A 76 -3.52 -2.57 9.65
CA TRP A 76 -4.35 -1.98 10.69
C TRP A 76 -5.28 -3.05 11.32
N ILE A 77 -5.92 -3.89 10.51
CA ILE A 77 -6.77 -4.98 11.02
C ILE A 77 -5.91 -6.07 11.71
N ASN A 78 -4.75 -6.42 11.16
CA ASN A 78 -3.87 -7.46 11.70
C ASN A 78 -3.30 -7.08 13.08
N ASP A 79 -2.69 -5.90 13.14
CA ASP A 79 -1.98 -5.38 14.31
C ASP A 79 -2.92 -4.59 15.24
N ARG A 80 -4.22 -4.49 14.90
CA ARG A 80 -5.27 -3.84 15.68
C ARG A 80 -4.89 -2.42 16.13
N TRP A 81 -4.38 -1.61 15.20
CA TRP A 81 -4.07 -0.23 15.53
C TRP A 81 -5.30 0.54 15.98
N ASP A 82 -5.09 1.51 16.87
CA ASP A 82 -6.14 2.47 17.20
C ASP A 82 -6.51 3.28 15.96
N ALA A 83 -7.78 3.70 15.88
CA ALA A 83 -8.32 4.42 14.73
C ALA A 83 -7.49 5.63 14.27
N PRO A 84 -6.88 6.46 15.16
CA PRO A 84 -6.03 7.56 14.74
C PRO A 84 -4.84 7.14 13.88
N TRP A 85 -4.23 5.97 14.13
CA TRP A 85 -3.08 5.49 13.37
C TRP A 85 -3.47 4.96 12.00
N GLY A 86 -4.61 4.27 11.94
CA GLY A 86 -5.21 3.85 10.68
C GLY A 86 -5.53 5.04 9.77
N ILE A 87 -6.24 6.03 10.32
CA ILE A 87 -6.60 7.25 9.59
C ILE A 87 -5.36 8.04 9.19
N ALA A 88 -4.37 8.17 10.08
CA ALA A 88 -3.10 8.83 9.75
C ALA A 88 -2.38 8.13 8.59
N GLY A 89 -2.37 6.80 8.55
CA GLY A 89 -1.80 6.04 7.43
C GLY A 89 -2.49 6.34 6.10
N LEU A 90 -3.82 6.44 6.12
CA LEU A 90 -4.60 6.81 4.93
C LEU A 90 -4.39 8.28 4.51
N ALA A 91 -4.28 9.19 5.47
CA ALA A 91 -4.03 10.60 5.16
C ALA A 91 -2.62 10.81 4.57
N VAL A 92 -1.64 10.06 5.08
CA VAL A 92 -0.24 10.16 4.68
C VAL A 92 0.01 9.69 3.24
N SER A 93 -0.77 8.74 2.71
CA SER A 93 -0.60 8.30 1.32
C SER A 93 -0.89 9.43 0.31
N ALA A 94 -1.75 10.38 0.68
CA ALA A 94 -2.02 11.56 -0.14
C ALA A 94 -0.93 12.64 -0.06
N ILE A 95 0.05 12.50 0.84
CA ILE A 95 1.11 13.50 1.05
C ILE A 95 2.42 12.99 0.44
N PRO A 96 3.06 13.75 -0.47
CA PRO A 96 4.33 13.37 -1.07
C PRO A 96 5.39 12.99 -0.05
N TRP A 97 6.08 11.88 -0.30
CA TRP A 97 7.16 11.33 0.54
C TRP A 97 6.77 10.98 1.99
N ALA A 98 5.52 11.15 2.42
CA ALA A 98 5.13 10.98 3.82
C ALA A 98 4.94 9.50 4.22
N ALA A 99 4.69 8.60 3.27
CA ALA A 99 4.53 7.17 3.52
C ALA A 99 5.75 6.53 4.20
N LEU A 100 6.96 6.95 3.81
CA LEU A 100 8.22 6.44 4.37
C LEU A 100 8.45 6.87 5.84
N PRO A 101 8.40 8.17 6.21
CA PRO A 101 8.53 8.58 7.61
C PRO A 101 7.41 8.03 8.49
N PHE A 102 6.18 7.92 8.00
CA PHE A 102 5.10 7.26 8.73
C PHE A 102 5.43 5.79 9.04
N THR A 103 5.93 5.06 8.05
CA THR A 103 6.39 3.67 8.24
C THR A 103 7.51 3.59 9.29
N ILE A 104 8.48 4.51 9.25
CA ILE A 104 9.58 4.56 10.22
C ILE A 104 9.05 4.85 11.63
N VAL A 105 8.06 5.74 11.78
CA VAL A 105 7.46 6.04 13.09
C VAL A 105 6.71 4.83 13.65
N LEU A 106 5.91 4.15 12.84
CA LEU A 106 5.22 2.92 13.25
C LEU A 106 6.20 1.82 13.66
N ASP A 107 7.27 1.68 12.88
CA ASP A 107 8.32 0.71 13.16
C ASP A 107 9.04 0.99 14.48
N ARG A 108 9.40 2.26 14.72
CA ARG A 108 10.02 2.70 15.99
C ARG A 108 9.09 2.53 17.19
N ARG A 109 7.78 2.60 16.99
CA ARG A 109 6.76 2.38 18.03
C ARG A 109 6.44 0.91 18.27
N GLY A 110 7.07 -0.01 17.52
CA GLY A 110 6.79 -1.46 17.64
C GLY A 110 5.39 -1.85 17.17
N MET A 111 4.76 -1.01 16.33
CA MET A 111 3.38 -1.22 15.87
C MET A 111 3.27 -2.13 14.65
N LEU A 112 4.41 -2.51 14.05
CA LEU A 112 4.47 -3.41 12.90
C LEU A 112 4.97 -4.78 13.36
N SER A 113 4.13 -5.80 13.24
CA SER A 113 4.53 -7.15 13.61
C SER A 113 5.51 -7.77 12.59
N ASP A 114 6.49 -8.52 13.07
CA ASP A 114 7.46 -9.20 12.20
C ASP A 114 6.84 -10.43 11.48
N SER A 115 5.70 -10.92 11.93
CA SER A 115 4.96 -12.02 11.27
C SER A 115 3.45 -11.88 11.44
N TRP A 116 2.69 -12.28 10.41
CA TRP A 116 1.24 -12.25 10.43
C TRP A 116 0.61 -13.11 11.54
N ARG A 117 -0.40 -12.54 12.22
CA ARG A 117 -1.05 -13.15 13.39
C ARG A 117 -1.74 -14.48 13.07
N PHE A 118 -2.48 -14.52 11.95
CA PHE A 118 -3.23 -15.70 11.52
C PHE A 118 -2.37 -16.83 10.93
N ARG A 119 -1.08 -16.56 10.65
CA ARG A 119 -0.11 -17.61 10.32
C ARG A 119 0.33 -18.40 11.58
N ARG A 120 0.16 -17.83 12.78
CA ARG A 120 0.48 -18.45 14.07
C ARG A 120 -0.66 -19.29 14.67
N GLY A 121 -1.83 -19.37 14.02
CA GLY A 121 -2.95 -20.22 14.46
C GLY A 121 -4.07 -19.51 15.23
N ASP A 122 -4.07 -18.17 15.29
CA ASP A 122 -5.16 -17.42 15.93
C ASP A 122 -6.51 -17.64 15.22
N SER A 123 -7.57 -17.85 16.00
CA SER A 123 -8.93 -18.00 15.49
C SER A 123 -9.59 -16.64 15.23
N PRO A 124 -10.04 -16.34 14.00
CA PRO A 124 -10.64 -15.04 13.67
C PRO A 124 -12.00 -14.86 14.34
N ARG A 125 -12.22 -13.70 14.98
CA ARG A 125 -13.43 -13.36 15.75
C ARG A 125 -14.42 -12.49 15.00
N SER A 126 -13.98 -11.76 13.96
CA SER A 126 -14.83 -10.87 13.14
C SER A 126 -14.78 -11.22 11.65
N VAL A 127 -15.69 -10.67 10.85
CA VAL A 127 -15.69 -10.83 9.37
C VAL A 127 -14.41 -10.27 8.76
N SER A 128 -13.93 -9.12 9.24
CA SER A 128 -12.65 -8.53 8.81
C SER A 128 -11.45 -9.42 9.15
N GLU A 129 -11.45 -10.06 10.32
CA GLU A 129 -10.40 -11.02 10.70
C GLU A 129 -10.46 -12.31 9.88
N LYS A 130 -11.66 -12.78 9.49
CA LYS A 130 -11.82 -13.94 8.59
C LYS A 130 -11.26 -13.64 7.21
N ILE A 131 -11.58 -12.48 6.64
CA ILE A 131 -11.03 -12.03 5.35
C ILE A 131 -9.51 -11.94 5.45
N LEU A 132 -8.99 -11.31 6.51
CA LEU A 132 -7.55 -11.20 6.73
C LEU A 132 -6.88 -12.59 6.90
N ALA A 133 -7.51 -13.53 7.61
CA ALA A 133 -6.98 -14.88 7.77
C ALA A 133 -6.89 -15.63 6.44
N ILE A 134 -7.88 -15.46 5.55
CA ILE A 134 -7.86 -16.00 4.18
C ILE A 134 -6.71 -15.34 3.39
N VAL A 135 -6.61 -14.01 3.49
CA VAL A 135 -5.60 -13.21 2.78
C VAL A 135 -4.17 -13.60 3.18
N VAL A 136 -3.93 -13.77 4.47
CA VAL A 136 -2.62 -14.13 5.03
C VAL A 136 -2.21 -15.58 4.72
N ARG A 137 -3.19 -16.48 4.58
CA ARG A 137 -2.94 -17.90 4.27
C ARG A 137 -2.39 -18.09 2.86
N ASN A 138 -2.81 -17.26 1.91
CA ASN A 138 -2.41 -17.34 0.50
C ASN A 138 -1.86 -16.00 0.00
N PRO A 139 -0.61 -15.62 0.34
CA PRO A 139 -0.06 -14.30 0.03
C PRO A 139 -0.05 -13.97 -1.47
N VAL A 140 0.21 -14.97 -2.34
CA VAL A 140 0.21 -14.77 -3.80
C VAL A 140 -1.20 -14.51 -4.32
N VAL A 141 -2.18 -15.32 -3.91
CA VAL A 141 -3.59 -15.13 -4.31
C VAL A 141 -4.10 -13.78 -3.83
N SER A 142 -3.73 -13.38 -2.62
CA SER A 142 -4.06 -12.07 -2.06
C SER A 142 -3.46 -10.91 -2.85
N CYS A 143 -2.21 -11.01 -3.28
CA CYS A 143 -1.60 -10.02 -4.16
C CYS A 143 -2.32 -9.93 -5.50
N VAL A 144 -2.69 -11.07 -6.09
CA VAL A 144 -3.44 -11.10 -7.36
C VAL A 144 -4.83 -10.51 -7.18
N VAL A 145 -5.57 -10.91 -6.15
CA VAL A 145 -6.91 -10.37 -5.85
C VAL A 145 -6.83 -8.88 -5.56
N LEU A 146 -5.85 -8.44 -4.78
CA LEU A 146 -5.61 -7.03 -4.51
C LEU A 146 -5.31 -6.27 -5.80
N ALA A 147 -4.42 -6.77 -6.64
CA ALA A 147 -4.09 -6.16 -7.92
C ALA A 147 -5.32 -6.06 -8.83
N VAL A 148 -6.17 -7.09 -8.87
CA VAL A 148 -7.44 -7.10 -9.62
C VAL A 148 -8.42 -6.06 -9.07
N ILE A 149 -8.62 -6.02 -7.74
CA ILE A 149 -9.51 -5.03 -7.10
C ILE A 149 -9.00 -3.62 -7.39
N VAL A 150 -7.70 -3.37 -7.20
CA VAL A 150 -7.07 -2.08 -7.49
C VAL A 150 -7.24 -1.72 -8.97
N ALA A 151 -6.99 -2.63 -9.90
CA ALA A 151 -7.14 -2.39 -11.32
C ALA A 151 -8.60 -2.07 -11.70
N VAL A 152 -9.58 -2.77 -11.11
CA VAL A 152 -11.01 -2.52 -11.32
C VAL A 152 -11.40 -1.15 -10.78
N VAL A 153 -11.05 -0.83 -9.52
CA VAL A 153 -11.34 0.46 -8.91
C VAL A 153 -10.67 1.60 -9.68
N PHE A 154 -9.39 1.45 -10.03
CA PHE A 154 -8.65 2.41 -10.83
C PHE A 154 -9.29 2.62 -12.21
N SER A 155 -9.70 1.55 -12.89
CA SER A 155 -10.39 1.64 -14.18
C SER A 155 -11.75 2.34 -14.05
N ILE A 156 -12.50 2.08 -12.98
CA ILE A 156 -13.77 2.77 -12.69
C ILE A 156 -13.51 4.27 -12.45
N LEU A 157 -12.50 4.62 -11.65
CA LEU A 157 -12.15 6.02 -11.39
C LEU A 157 -11.73 6.76 -12.67
N LEU A 158 -10.97 6.11 -13.55
CA LEU A 158 -10.62 6.67 -14.86
C LEU A 158 -11.84 6.80 -15.77
N TYR A 159 -12.74 5.82 -15.77
CA TYR A 159 -13.97 5.83 -16.57
C TYR A 159 -14.94 6.92 -16.13
N LEU A 160 -15.08 7.14 -14.82
CA LEU A 160 -15.99 8.14 -14.27
C LEU A 160 -15.58 9.57 -14.63
N GLY A 161 -14.32 9.82 -14.99
CA GLY A 161 -13.83 11.12 -15.44
C GLY A 161 -14.04 12.25 -14.44
N PRO A 162 -13.53 13.48 -14.70
CA PRO A 162 -13.87 14.64 -13.88
C PRO A 162 -15.38 14.91 -13.94
N PRO A 163 -16.02 15.35 -12.83
CA PRO A 163 -17.42 15.74 -12.84
C PRO A 163 -17.66 16.83 -13.89
N VAL A 164 -18.68 16.57 -14.72
CA VAL A 164 -19.18 17.36 -15.85
C VAL A 164 -19.14 18.88 -15.65
N ASP A 165 -18.77 19.56 -16.74
CA ASP A 165 -18.70 21.01 -16.91
C ASP A 165 -19.98 21.69 -16.39
N VAL A 166 -19.89 22.28 -15.19
CA VAL A 166 -20.95 23.11 -14.60
C VAL A 166 -21.30 24.32 -15.47
N GLU A 167 -20.40 24.69 -16.38
CA GLU A 167 -20.56 25.78 -17.36
C GLU A 167 -21.66 25.46 -18.39
N GLY A 168 -21.88 24.18 -18.71
CA GLY A 168 -22.97 23.75 -19.61
C GLY A 168 -24.35 23.77 -18.98
N VAL A 169 -24.44 23.76 -17.63
CA VAL A 169 -25.70 23.80 -16.88
C VAL A 169 -26.12 25.23 -16.52
N LEU A 170 -25.16 26.16 -16.44
CA LEU A 170 -25.40 27.57 -16.10
C LEU A 170 -25.71 28.45 -17.31
N THR A 171 -25.60 27.93 -18.54
CA THR A 171 -25.78 28.68 -19.80
C THR A 171 -26.98 28.23 -20.65
N SER A 172 -27.81 27.30 -20.15
CA SER A 172 -29.10 26.88 -20.73
C SER A 172 -30.28 27.40 -19.94
#